data_AF-A0A293MLV3-F1
#
_entry.id   AF-A0A293MLV3-F1
#
_cell.length_a   1.000
_cell.length_b   1.000
_cell.length_c   1.000
_cell.angle_alpha   90.00
_cell.angle_beta   90.00
_cell.angle_gamma   90.00
#
_symmetry.space_group_name_H-M   'P 1'
#
loop_
_entity.id
_entity.type
_entity.pdbx_description
1 polymer ?
#
loop_
_entity_poly.entity_id
_entity_poly.type
_entity_poly.pdbx_seq_one_letter_code
_entity_poly.pdbx_strand_id
1 'polypeptide(L)'
;MSVVGFILGLGDRHGENILLDASCGDVVHVDFNCLFNKGETFDWPERVPFRLTHNMVDALGPRGYEGPFRQTCEVALRIMRDQQDALLSALKPFIHDPLVEWSKPSRGARASSDTTGEMHNEKAVAHVNGIEQRLKGVYRGRNKAAGPPLSVEGQVDCLIHEATSEVNLCQMYVGWGAYM
;
A
#
# COMPACT_ATOMS: atom_id res chain seq x y z
N MET A 1 1.32 9.30 5.49
CA MET A 1 0.72 8.53 4.38
C MET A 1 1.28 7.12 4.21
N SER A 2 2.54 6.82 4.56
CA SER A 2 3.16 5.49 4.32
C SER A 2 2.39 4.29 4.88
N VAL A 3 2.07 4.28 6.18
CA VAL A 3 1.30 3.19 6.81
C VAL A 3 -0.10 3.07 6.21
N VAL A 4 -0.79 4.20 6.02
CA VAL A 4 -2.14 4.23 5.42
C VAL A 4 -2.10 3.66 4.00
N GLY A 5 -1.11 4.08 3.20
CA GLY A 5 -0.88 3.56 1.85
C GLY A 5 -0.63 2.05 1.86
N PHE A 6 0.20 1.55 2.77
CA PHE A 6 0.42 0.12 2.92
C PHE A 6 -0.87 -0.65 3.28
N ILE A 7 -1.67 -0.16 4.23
CA ILE A 7 -2.92 -0.81 4.64
C ILE A 7 -3.90 -0.88 3.45
N LEU A 8 -4.04 0.22 2.69
CA LEU A 8 -4.91 0.27 1.51
C LEU A 8 -4.33 -0.44 0.29
N GLY A 9 -3.01 -0.68 0.26
CA GLY A 9 -2.31 -1.20 -0.90
C GLY A 9 -2.12 -0.18 -2.02
N LEU A 10 -1.82 1.08 -1.64
CA LEU A 10 -1.51 2.16 -2.57
C LEU A 10 -0.11 1.97 -3.17
N GLY A 11 -0.08 1.69 -4.47
CA GLY A 11 1.14 1.59 -5.27
C GLY A 11 1.36 2.80 -6.17
N ASP A 12 2.26 2.66 -7.13
CA ASP A 12 2.62 3.68 -8.13
C ASP A 12 3.06 5.00 -7.49
N ARG A 13 3.96 4.91 -6.51
CA ARG A 13 4.49 6.06 -5.74
C ARG A 13 5.83 6.54 -6.31
N HIS A 14 5.84 6.84 -7.60
CA HIS A 14 6.96 7.50 -8.26
C HIS A 14 7.06 8.98 -7.84
N GLY A 15 8.18 9.64 -8.17
CA GLY A 15 8.49 11.01 -7.70
C GLY A 15 7.41 12.05 -8.01
N GLU A 16 6.74 11.95 -9.17
CA GLU A 16 5.68 12.90 -9.55
C GLU A 16 4.36 12.72 -8.77
N ASN A 17 4.16 11.59 -8.09
CA ASN A 17 2.95 11.30 -7.29
C ASN A 17 3.07 11.68 -5.81
N ILE A 18 4.22 12.27 -5.43
CA ILE A 18 4.49 12.74 -4.07
C ILE A 18 4.92 14.21 -4.16
N LEU A 19 3.99 15.10 -3.88
CA LEU A 19 4.21 16.54 -3.88
C LEU A 19 4.62 17.02 -2.49
N LEU A 20 5.44 18.06 -2.45
CA LEU A 20 5.84 18.74 -1.22
C LEU A 20 5.27 20.15 -1.22
N ASP A 21 4.59 20.53 -0.15
CA ASP A 21 4.19 21.91 0.06
C ASP A 21 5.42 22.73 0.46
N ALA A 22 5.79 23.71 -0.37
CA ALA A 22 6.95 24.56 -0.13
C ALA A 22 6.78 25.50 1.09
N SER A 23 5.55 25.72 1.56
CA SER A 23 5.26 26.63 2.67
C SER A 23 5.38 25.97 4.04
N CYS A 24 4.93 24.70 4.17
CA CYS A 24 4.93 23.97 5.44
C CYS A 24 5.77 22.68 5.44
N GLY A 25 6.18 22.19 4.27
CA GLY A 25 6.91 20.93 4.13
C GLY A 25 6.03 19.68 4.16
N ASP A 26 4.70 19.84 4.13
CA ASP A 26 3.77 18.70 4.12
C ASP A 26 3.86 17.90 2.82
N VAL A 27 3.60 16.59 2.95
CA VAL A 27 3.62 15.65 1.83
C VAL A 27 2.19 15.40 1.35
N VAL A 28 1.95 15.63 0.06
CA VAL A 28 0.66 15.38 -0.60
C VAL A 28 0.81 14.27 -1.61
N HIS A 29 0.05 13.18 -1.42
CA HIS A 29 -0.03 12.10 -2.40
C HIS A 29 -1.10 12.43 -3.44
N VAL A 30 -0.75 12.33 -4.71
CA VAL A 30 -1.68 12.46 -5.83
C VAL A 30 -1.77 11.15 -6.61
N ASP A 31 -2.77 11.05 -7.49
CA ASP A 31 -3.13 9.86 -8.27
C ASP A 31 -3.38 8.61 -7.40
N PHE A 32 -4.64 8.20 -7.23
CA PHE A 32 -5.03 7.02 -6.46
C PHE A 32 -5.52 5.87 -7.36
N ASN A 33 -5.11 5.83 -8.63
CA ASN A 33 -5.54 4.78 -9.58
C ASN A 33 -4.93 3.40 -9.28
N CYS A 34 -3.83 3.36 -8.52
CA CYS A 34 -3.11 2.15 -8.14
C CYS A 34 -3.40 1.76 -6.68
N LEU A 35 -4.63 1.34 -6.38
CA LEU A 35 -5.04 0.87 -5.05
C LEU A 35 -5.07 -0.67 -4.97
N PHE A 36 -5.24 -1.19 -3.76
CA PHE A 36 -5.49 -2.61 -3.48
C PHE A 36 -4.43 -3.58 -4.02
N ASN A 37 -3.14 -3.18 -3.94
CA ASN A 37 -1.99 -3.95 -4.41
C ASN A 37 -1.94 -4.16 -5.92
N LYS A 38 -2.62 -3.32 -6.71
CA LYS A 38 -2.55 -3.36 -8.18
C LYS A 38 -1.11 -3.23 -8.70
N GLY A 39 -0.26 -2.46 -8.02
CA GLY A 39 1.17 -2.32 -8.36
C GLY A 39 1.96 -3.64 -8.32
N GLU A 40 1.50 -4.62 -7.55
CA GLU A 40 2.10 -5.96 -7.50
C GLU A 40 1.81 -6.81 -8.75
N THR A 41 0.78 -6.41 -9.52
CA THR A 41 0.30 -7.14 -10.70
C THR A 41 0.78 -6.53 -12.02
N PHE A 42 1.56 -5.46 -11.96
CA PHE A 42 2.17 -4.84 -13.14
C PHE A 42 3.15 -5.79 -13.83
N ASP A 43 3.40 -5.55 -15.13
CA ASP A 43 4.44 -6.26 -15.89
C ASP A 43 5.81 -6.14 -15.21
N TRP A 44 6.04 -5.00 -14.55
CA TRP A 44 7.15 -4.78 -13.63
C TRP A 44 6.61 -4.58 -12.20
N PRO A 45 6.49 -5.65 -11.39
CA PRO A 45 5.85 -5.59 -10.08
C PRO A 45 6.57 -4.65 -9.11
N GLU A 46 5.81 -3.83 -8.40
CA GLU A 46 6.33 -3.06 -7.26
C GLU A 46 6.69 -4.00 -6.11
N ARG A 47 7.85 -3.77 -5.46
CA ARG A 47 8.47 -4.67 -4.47
C ARG A 47 8.64 -4.09 -3.08
N VAL A 48 8.28 -2.83 -2.92
CA VAL A 48 8.31 -2.13 -1.63
C VAL A 48 6.88 -1.81 -1.18
N PRO A 49 6.59 -1.78 0.13
CA PRO A 49 5.26 -1.49 0.64
C PRO A 49 4.87 -0.01 0.51
N PHE A 50 5.86 0.89 0.42
CA PHE A 50 5.72 2.32 0.15
C PHE A 50 7.08 2.90 -0.25
N ARG A 51 7.09 4.12 -0.78
CA ARG A 51 8.32 4.84 -1.10
C ARG A 51 9.03 5.30 0.18
N LEU A 52 10.22 4.75 0.43
CA LEU A 52 11.16 5.19 1.47
C LEU A 52 12.59 4.93 0.98
N THR A 53 12.99 5.69 -0.04
CA THR A 53 14.31 5.56 -0.65
C THR A 53 15.39 6.29 0.16
N HIS A 54 16.66 6.11 -0.18
CA HIS A 54 17.77 6.69 0.58
C HIS A 54 17.70 8.24 0.65
N ASN A 55 17.37 8.95 -0.44
CA ASN A 55 17.25 10.41 -0.36
C ASN A 55 16.06 10.83 0.52
N MET A 56 14.97 10.05 0.56
CA MET A 56 13.88 10.32 1.50
C MET A 56 14.33 10.09 2.94
N VAL A 57 15.10 9.03 3.21
CA VAL A 57 15.65 8.75 4.54
C VAL A 57 16.61 9.86 4.96
N ASP A 58 17.49 10.31 4.07
CA ASP A 58 18.42 11.41 4.33
C ASP A 58 17.67 12.72 4.62
N ALA A 59 16.56 12.98 3.93
CA ALA A 59 15.71 14.14 4.17
C ALA A 59 14.99 14.12 5.53
N LEU A 60 14.80 12.95 6.16
CA LEU A 60 14.27 12.84 7.53
C LEU A 60 15.29 13.29 8.60
N GLY A 61 16.53 13.59 8.19
CA GLY A 61 17.59 14.09 9.03
C GLY A 61 18.50 12.98 9.59
N PRO A 62 19.37 13.30 10.56
CA PRO A 62 20.47 12.41 10.97
C PRO A 62 20.03 11.11 11.64
N ARG A 63 18.78 11.04 12.13
CA ARG A 63 18.20 9.80 12.66
C ARG A 63 17.48 8.97 11.59
N GLY A 64 17.35 9.48 10.37
CA GLY A 64 16.62 8.85 9.29
C GLY A 64 15.21 8.42 9.71
N TYR A 65 14.85 7.18 9.38
CA TYR A 65 13.56 6.60 9.75
C TYR A 65 13.44 6.25 11.24
N GLU A 66 14.55 6.09 11.98
CA GLU A 66 14.56 5.79 13.43
C GLU A 66 14.18 6.98 14.33
N GLY A 67 13.84 8.12 13.71
CA GLY A 67 13.39 9.31 14.40
C GLY A 67 11.85 9.44 14.48
N PRO A 68 11.31 10.66 14.28
CA PRO A 68 9.88 10.92 14.29
C PRO A 68 9.08 10.06 13.30
N PHE A 69 9.71 9.63 12.21
CA PHE A 69 9.06 8.80 11.19
C PHE A 69 8.56 7.46 11.76
N ARG A 70 9.43 6.65 12.37
CA ARG A 70 9.03 5.37 12.99
C ARG A 70 7.96 5.57 14.05
N GLN A 71 8.15 6.54 14.96
CA GLN A 71 7.17 6.85 16.01
C GLN A 71 5.79 7.21 15.44
N THR A 72 5.77 8.02 14.39
CA THR A 72 4.52 8.42 13.72
C THR A 72 3.88 7.24 13.00
N CYS A 73 4.67 6.36 12.39
CA CYS A 73 4.17 5.12 11.79
C CYS A 73 3.51 4.21 12.84
N GLU A 74 4.13 4.04 14.01
CA GLU A 74 3.58 3.24 15.11
C GLU A 74 2.28 3.84 15.65
N VAL A 75 2.23 5.15 15.88
CA VAL A 75 1.02 5.85 16.33
C VAL A 75 -0.09 5.72 15.29
N ALA A 76 0.21 5.97 14.01
CA ALA A 76 -0.76 5.86 12.94
C ALA A 76 -1.32 4.44 12.83
N LEU A 77 -0.45 3.42 12.83
CA LEU A 77 -0.88 2.03 12.75
C LEU A 77 -1.73 1.64 13.97
N ARG A 78 -1.35 2.06 15.18
CA ARG A 78 -2.12 1.81 16.41
C ARG A 78 -3.54 2.36 16.29
N ILE A 79 -3.68 3.63 15.89
CA ILE A 79 -4.98 4.27 15.67
C ILE A 79 -5.80 3.52 14.61
N MET A 80 -5.17 3.11 13.50
CA MET A 80 -5.85 2.36 12.44
C MET A 80 -6.34 0.99 12.93
N ARG A 81 -5.59 0.30 13.79
CA ARG A 81 -6.02 -0.97 14.40
C ARG A 81 -7.17 -0.76 15.37
N ASP A 82 -7.08 0.26 16.22
CA ASP A 82 -8.11 0.59 17.21
C ASP A 82 -9.43 1.00 16.53
N GLN A 83 -9.35 1.68 15.38
CA GLN A 83 -10.48 2.14 14.58
C GLN A 83 -10.76 1.27 13.34
N GLN A 84 -10.33 0.00 13.35
CA GLN A 84 -10.46 -0.88 12.18
C GLN A 84 -11.92 -1.05 11.72
N ASP A 85 -12.87 -1.09 12.65
CA ASP A 85 -14.29 -1.29 12.31
C ASP A 85 -14.86 -0.09 11.55
N ALA A 86 -14.50 1.12 11.96
CA ALA A 86 -14.87 2.35 11.26
C ALA A 86 -14.25 2.41 9.87
N LEU A 87 -12.96 2.07 9.75
CA LEU A 87 -12.25 2.02 8.46
C LEU A 87 -12.85 0.97 7.52
N LEU A 88 -13.10 -0.25 8.01
CA LEU A 88 -13.71 -1.33 7.22
C LEU A 88 -15.15 -0.99 6.84
N SER A 89 -15.90 -0.27 7.69
CA SER A 89 -17.24 0.20 7.34
C SER A 89 -17.22 1.18 6.16
N ALA A 90 -16.16 1.98 6.01
CA ALA A 90 -15.99 2.87 4.85
C ALA A 90 -15.52 2.11 3.59
N LEU A 91 -14.78 1.01 3.74
CA LEU A 91 -14.21 0.24 2.64
C LEU A 91 -15.15 -0.84 2.07
N LYS A 92 -15.99 -1.46 2.90
CA LYS A 92 -16.93 -2.51 2.48
C LYS A 92 -17.89 -2.10 1.36
N PRO A 93 -18.43 -0.86 1.32
CA PRO A 93 -19.27 -0.42 0.21
C PRO A 93 -18.59 -0.52 -1.17
N PHE A 94 -17.27 -0.36 -1.25
CA PHE A 94 -16.54 -0.46 -2.52
C PHE A 94 -16.63 -1.87 -3.15
N ILE A 95 -16.88 -2.92 -2.35
CA ILE A 95 -17.09 -4.29 -2.85
C ILE A 95 -18.29 -4.35 -3.82
N HIS A 96 -19.30 -3.53 -3.55
CA HIS A 96 -20.54 -3.50 -4.29
C HIS A 96 -20.57 -2.39 -5.34
N ASP A 97 -19.51 -1.59 -5.46
CA ASP A 97 -19.44 -0.53 -6.46
C ASP A 97 -19.10 -1.12 -7.84
N PRO A 98 -20.05 -1.12 -8.80
CA PRO A 98 -19.84 -1.70 -10.11
C PRO A 98 -18.91 -0.85 -10.99
N LEU A 99 -18.61 0.40 -10.60
CA LEU A 99 -17.76 1.31 -11.35
C LEU A 99 -16.29 1.25 -10.93
N VAL A 100 -15.97 0.56 -9.82
CA VAL A 100 -14.59 0.42 -9.38
C VAL A 100 -13.88 -0.59 -10.29
N GLU A 101 -12.84 -0.13 -10.98
CA GLU A 101 -12.00 -0.99 -11.81
C GLU A 101 -11.02 -1.83 -10.96
N TRP A 102 -11.52 -2.93 -10.41
CA TRP A 102 -10.72 -3.89 -9.64
C TRP A 102 -9.73 -4.70 -10.50
N SER A 103 -9.93 -4.75 -11.82
CA SER A 103 -9.03 -5.41 -12.78
C SER A 103 -9.47 -5.09 -14.21
N LYS A 104 -8.52 -4.89 -15.13
CA LYS A 104 -8.81 -5.09 -16.56
C LYS A 104 -9.03 -6.60 -16.78
N PRO A 105 -10.00 -7.03 -17.60
CA PRO A 105 -10.11 -8.43 -17.99
C PRO A 105 -8.83 -8.83 -18.73
N SER A 106 -8.30 -10.01 -18.40
CA SER A 106 -7.12 -10.58 -19.07
C SER A 106 -7.35 -10.58 -20.58
N ARG A 107 -6.38 -10.06 -21.36
CA ARG A 107 -6.37 -10.13 -22.82
C ARG A 107 -6.54 -11.59 -23.26
N GLY A 108 -7.75 -11.99 -23.61
CA GLY A 108 -8.09 -13.37 -23.98
C GLY A 108 -9.46 -13.86 -23.49
N ALA A 109 -10.06 -13.23 -22.47
CA ALA A 109 -11.42 -13.55 -22.07
C ALA A 109 -12.41 -12.81 -22.99
N ARG A 110 -13.06 -13.55 -23.89
CA ARG A 110 -14.20 -13.03 -24.66
C ARG A 110 -15.21 -12.46 -23.68
N ALA A 111 -15.54 -11.19 -23.83
CA ALA A 111 -16.64 -10.56 -23.11
C ALA A 111 -17.94 -11.28 -23.51
N SER A 112 -18.37 -12.24 -22.69
CA SER A 112 -19.77 -12.62 -22.65
C SER A 112 -20.52 -11.42 -22.07
N SER A 113 -21.31 -10.77 -22.90
CA SER A 113 -22.34 -9.85 -22.47
C SER A 113 -23.25 -10.62 -21.51
N ASP A 114 -23.13 -10.36 -20.22
CA ASP A 114 -24.20 -10.68 -19.29
C ASP A 114 -24.69 -9.39 -18.65
N THR A 115 -25.90 -9.07 -19.05
CA THR A 115 -26.79 -8.06 -18.52
C THR A 115 -27.27 -8.45 -17.12
N THR A 116 -27.41 -7.45 -16.25
CA THR A 116 -28.17 -7.44 -14.98
C THR A 116 -27.61 -8.20 -13.78
N GLY A 117 -27.50 -7.48 -12.65
CA GLY A 117 -27.46 -8.06 -11.31
C GLY A 117 -26.11 -7.99 -10.63
N GLU A 118 -25.98 -7.07 -9.66
CA GLU A 118 -24.98 -7.03 -8.59
C GLU A 118 -23.75 -7.91 -8.82
N MET A 119 -22.75 -7.39 -9.54
CA MET A 119 -21.46 -8.03 -9.64
C MET A 119 -20.80 -8.02 -8.27
N HIS A 120 -21.07 -9.05 -7.46
CA HIS A 120 -20.31 -9.34 -6.25
C HIS A 120 -18.89 -9.66 -6.69
N ASN A 121 -18.01 -8.66 -6.62
CA ASN A 121 -16.69 -8.80 -7.17
C ASN A 121 -15.84 -9.63 -6.21
N GLU A 122 -15.69 -10.93 -6.48
CA GLU A 122 -14.91 -11.87 -5.64
C GLU A 122 -13.50 -11.34 -5.34
N LYS A 123 -12.90 -10.61 -6.29
CA LYS A 123 -11.61 -9.93 -6.10
C LYS A 123 -11.71 -8.80 -5.08
N ALA A 124 -12.77 -7.99 -5.11
CA ALA A 124 -12.96 -6.91 -4.15
C ALA A 124 -13.08 -7.44 -2.71
N VAL A 125 -13.80 -8.57 -2.53
CA VAL A 125 -13.86 -9.26 -1.23
C VAL A 125 -12.46 -9.72 -0.80
N ALA A 126 -11.68 -10.31 -1.71
CA ALA A 126 -10.32 -10.73 -1.41
C ALA A 126 -9.42 -9.53 -1.00
N HIS A 127 -9.55 -8.39 -1.67
CA HIS A 127 -8.82 -7.16 -1.31
C HIS A 127 -9.22 -6.64 0.07
N VAL A 128 -10.52 -6.53 0.37
CA VAL A 128 -10.99 -6.07 1.69
C VAL A 128 -10.55 -7.02 2.80
N ASN A 129 -10.63 -8.34 2.58
CA ASN A 129 -10.08 -9.33 3.51
C ASN A 129 -8.57 -9.15 3.70
N GLY A 130 -7.84 -8.84 2.62
CA GLY A 130 -6.40 -8.54 2.69
C GLY A 130 -6.10 -7.30 3.55
N ILE A 131 -6.90 -6.24 3.42
CA ILE A 131 -6.80 -5.04 4.26
C ILE A 131 -7.05 -5.39 5.73
N GLU A 132 -8.09 -6.16 6.01
CA GLU A 132 -8.41 -6.61 7.37
C GLU A 132 -7.27 -7.43 7.99
N GLN A 133 -6.66 -8.33 7.22
CA GLN A 133 -5.49 -9.10 7.69
C GLN A 133 -4.29 -8.19 8.00
N ARG A 134 -4.03 -7.18 7.16
CA ARG A 134 -2.96 -6.19 7.40
C ARG A 134 -3.22 -5.37 8.66
N LEU A 135 -4.47 -4.97 8.92
CA LEU A 135 -4.88 -4.30 10.16
C LEU A 135 -4.71 -5.20 11.37
N LYS A 136 -5.02 -6.49 11.27
CA LYS A 136 -4.80 -7.48 12.33
C LYS A 136 -3.31 -7.81 12.58
N GLY A 137 -2.38 -7.23 11.81
CA GLY A 137 -0.96 -7.50 11.94
C GLY A 137 -0.51 -8.81 11.30
N VAL A 138 -1.38 -9.47 10.55
CA VAL A 138 -1.05 -10.66 9.75
C VAL A 138 -0.38 -10.18 8.46
N TYR A 139 0.90 -9.90 8.57
CA TYR A 139 1.72 -9.45 7.46
C TYR A 139 2.32 -10.65 6.72
N ARG A 140 2.01 -10.76 5.43
CA ARG A 140 2.63 -11.71 4.52
C ARG A 140 3.83 -11.03 3.86
N GLY A 141 5.03 -11.25 4.37
CA GLY A 141 6.24 -10.94 3.60
C GLY A 141 6.27 -11.77 2.32
N ARG A 142 6.67 -11.18 1.18
CA ARG A 142 6.82 -11.94 -0.06
C ARG A 142 7.77 -13.11 0.15
N ASN A 143 7.28 -14.32 -0.12
CA ASN A 143 7.96 -15.63 0.07
C ASN A 143 7.98 -16.19 1.50
N LYS A 144 7.28 -15.60 2.47
CA LYS A 144 7.09 -16.20 3.80
C LYS A 144 5.62 -16.54 4.02
N ALA A 145 5.38 -17.70 4.64
CA ALA A 145 4.05 -18.05 5.13
C ALA A 145 3.56 -16.94 6.07
N ALA A 146 2.24 -16.71 6.09
CA ALA A 146 1.64 -15.77 7.05
C ALA A 146 2.07 -16.18 8.46
N GLY A 147 2.88 -15.34 9.09
CA GLY A 147 3.30 -15.55 10.47
C GLY A 147 2.16 -15.28 11.44
N PRO A 148 2.38 -15.50 12.74
CA PRO A 148 1.47 -15.02 13.76
C PRO A 148 1.30 -13.48 13.64
N PRO A 149 0.16 -12.92 14.11
CA PRO A 149 -0.05 -11.48 14.17
C PRO A 149 1.12 -10.77 14.86
N LEU A 150 1.69 -9.76 14.19
CA LEU A 150 2.77 -8.95 14.73
C LEU A 150 2.22 -7.83 15.63
N SER A 151 3.04 -7.39 16.60
CA SER A 151 2.80 -6.13 17.31
C SER A 151 2.82 -4.95 16.32
N VAL A 152 2.36 -3.78 16.77
CA VAL A 152 2.40 -2.55 15.96
C VAL A 152 3.84 -2.24 15.59
N GLU A 153 4.73 -2.26 16.57
CA GLU A 153 6.14 -1.95 16.45
C GLU A 153 6.83 -2.97 15.53
N GLY A 154 6.52 -4.27 15.69
CA GLY A 154 7.09 -5.33 14.85
C GLY A 154 6.61 -5.28 13.40
N GLN A 155 5.35 -4.89 13.16
CA GLN A 155 4.85 -4.69 11.80
C GLN A 155 5.51 -3.46 11.16
N VAL A 156 5.59 -2.33 11.87
CA VAL A 156 6.26 -1.12 11.37
C VAL A 156 7.72 -1.42 11.04
N ASP A 157 8.41 -2.17 11.90
CA ASP A 157 9.79 -2.56 11.67
C ASP A 157 9.98 -3.38 10.39
N CYS A 158 9.14 -4.40 10.18
CA CYS A 158 9.17 -5.20 8.95
C CYS A 158 8.93 -4.34 7.70
N LEU A 159 7.97 -3.41 7.77
CA LEU A 159 7.62 -2.55 6.64
C LEU A 159 8.73 -1.58 6.27
N ILE A 160 9.37 -0.97 7.28
CA ILE A 160 10.52 -0.08 7.06
C ILE A 160 11.66 -0.86 6.40
N HIS A 161 12.02 -2.02 6.94
CA HIS A 161 13.08 -2.86 6.38
C HIS A 161 12.77 -3.32 4.95
N GLU A 162 11.51 -3.65 4.64
CA GLU A 162 11.11 -4.01 3.28
C GLU A 162 11.19 -2.81 2.32
N ALA A 163 10.79 -1.62 2.78
CA ALA A 163 10.79 -0.38 1.99
C ALA A 163 12.21 0.14 1.69
N THR A 164 13.15 -0.07 2.61
CA THR A 164 14.55 0.35 2.45
C THR A 164 15.46 -0.75 1.93
N SER A 165 14.93 -1.94 1.64
CA SER A 165 15.72 -3.07 1.13
C SER A 165 16.25 -2.78 -0.26
N GLU A 166 17.58 -2.71 -0.40
CA GLU A 166 18.23 -2.52 -1.70
C GLU A 166 17.85 -3.60 -2.71
N VAL A 167 17.64 -4.84 -2.24
CA VAL A 167 17.21 -5.97 -3.07
C VAL A 167 15.80 -5.72 -3.63
N ASN A 168 14.90 -5.11 -2.86
CA ASN A 168 13.57 -4.78 -3.35
C ASN A 168 13.61 -3.54 -4.25
N LEU A 169 14.37 -2.51 -3.85
CA LEU A 169 14.48 -1.25 -4.58
C LEU A 169 15.12 -1.45 -5.97
N CYS A 170 16.13 -2.31 -6.11
CA CYS A 170 16.77 -2.57 -7.40
C CYS A 170 15.87 -3.34 -8.39
N GLN A 171 14.81 -3.99 -7.87
CA GLN A 171 13.79 -4.65 -8.67
C GLN A 171 12.64 -3.73 -9.07
N MET A 172 12.67 -2.44 -8.71
CA MET A 172 11.63 -1.49 -9.09
C MET A 172 11.80 -1.03 -10.54
N TYR A 173 10.71 -0.62 -11.18
CA TYR A 173 10.76 -0.05 -12.52
C TYR A 173 11.61 1.22 -12.53
N VAL A 174 12.42 1.43 -13.57
CA VAL A 174 13.34 2.58 -13.64
C VAL A 174 12.63 3.94 -13.52
N GLY A 175 11.44 4.08 -14.12
CA GLY A 175 10.63 5.29 -14.03
C GLY A 175 10.01 5.54 -12.66
N TRP A 176 9.97 4.52 -11.78
CA TRP A 176 9.60 4.72 -10.38
C TRP A 176 10.66 5.54 -9.62
N GLY A 177 11.91 5.51 -10.09
CA GLY A 177 13.00 6.31 -9.54
C GLY A 177 13.49 5.81 -8.17
N ALA A 178 13.77 4.51 -8.04
CA ALA A 178 14.22 3.90 -6.78
C ALA A 178 15.67 4.26 -6.40
N TYR A 179 16.43 4.76 -7.38
CA TYR A 179 17.77 5.32 -7.20
C TYR A 179 17.75 6.79 -6.74
N MET A 180 16.56 7.41 -6.66
CA MET A 180 16.38 8.71 -6.04
C MET A 180 15.91 8.57 -4.60
#